data_AF-A0A259LQ07-F1
#
_entry.id   AF-A0A259LQ07-F1
#
_cell.length_a   1.000
_cell.length_b   1.000
_cell.length_c   1.000
_cell.angle_alpha   90.00
_cell.angle_beta   90.00
_cell.angle_gamma   90.00
#
_symmetry.space_group_name_H-M   'P 1'
#
loop_
_entity.id
_entity.type
_entity.pdbx_description
1 polymer ?
#
loop_
_entity_poly.entity_id
_entity_poly.type
_entity_poly.pdbx_seq_one_letter_code
_entity_poly.pdbx_strand_id
1 'polypeptide(L)'
;MGALLWWYRTRTAADKRRSISPVKRTLDKRKIAVGLLSTKATVYMYDELAGYLERDGERVQFQYDEQYVDRGLQPLSWSLPLQKEPYLSEHGLPAYFSGLCSEGWLRQVQTSRQGIHPDNLFTLLINNGLDLPGAVVIVPAN
;
A
#
# COMPACT_ATOMS: atom_id res chain seq x y z
N MET A 1 6.32 59.57 -1.47
CA MET A 1 5.52 58.36 -1.18
C MET A 1 5.81 57.32 -2.24
N GLY A 2 6.69 56.36 -1.98
CA GLY A 2 7.08 55.30 -2.91
C GLY A 2 7.16 53.99 -2.15
N ALA A 3 6.01 53.37 -1.94
CA ALA A 3 5.84 52.20 -1.10
C ALA A 3 5.40 51.01 -1.96
N LEU A 4 6.17 49.92 -1.84
CA LEU A 4 5.63 48.58 -1.64
C LEU A 4 4.67 48.04 -2.72
N LEU A 5 5.11 47.84 -3.97
CA LEU A 5 4.34 47.05 -4.95
C LEU A 5 5.22 46.31 -5.99
N TRP A 6 6.48 46.00 -5.67
CA TRP A 6 7.40 45.30 -6.57
C TRP A 6 8.06 44.08 -5.92
N TRP A 7 7.25 43.19 -5.33
CA TRP A 7 7.71 41.86 -4.91
C TRP A 7 6.63 40.77 -5.08
N TYR A 8 5.72 40.91 -6.05
CA TYR A 8 4.70 39.90 -6.28
C TYR A 8 4.34 39.74 -7.76
N ARG A 9 5.29 39.24 -8.56
CA ARG A 9 5.01 38.48 -9.79
C ARG A 9 6.30 37.89 -10.35
N THR A 10 6.45 36.59 -10.11
CA THR A 10 6.92 35.51 -11.01
C THR A 10 7.63 34.43 -10.19
N ARG A 11 6.88 33.71 -9.35
CA ARG A 11 7.21 32.30 -9.09
C ARG A 11 6.71 31.51 -10.28
N THR A 12 7.50 31.49 -11.34
CA THR A 12 7.34 30.59 -12.47
C THR A 12 7.41 29.15 -11.95
N ALA A 13 6.55 28.30 -12.50
CA ALA A 13 6.35 26.89 -12.19
C ALA A 13 7.54 25.99 -12.59
N ALA A 14 8.77 26.42 -12.31
CA ALA A 14 10.01 25.73 -12.67
C ALA A 14 10.70 25.01 -11.49
N ASP A 15 10.21 25.19 -10.25
CA ASP A 15 10.84 24.65 -9.04
C ASP A 15 10.05 23.48 -8.42
N LYS A 16 9.74 22.45 -9.22
CA LYS A 16 9.20 21.17 -8.72
C LYS A 16 9.74 19.92 -9.43
N ARG A 17 10.77 20.04 -10.26
CA ARG A 17 11.54 18.87 -10.73
C ARG A 17 12.64 18.59 -9.72
N ARG A 18 12.27 18.10 -8.52
CA ARG A 18 13.24 17.50 -7.61
C ARG A 18 13.93 16.37 -8.37
N SER A 19 15.22 16.58 -8.63
CA SER A 19 16.17 15.62 -9.18
C SER A 19 16.06 14.29 -8.42
N ILE A 20 15.33 13.32 -8.98
CA ILE A 20 15.33 11.94 -8.47
C ILE A 20 16.66 11.34 -8.92
N SER A 21 17.54 11.03 -7.97
CA SER A 21 18.84 10.43 -8.25
C SER A 21 18.68 9.11 -9.02
N PRO A 22 19.63 8.75 -9.92
CA PRO A 22 19.60 7.49 -10.68
C PRO A 22 19.46 6.25 -9.78
N VAL A 23 20.00 6.33 -8.57
CA VAL A 23 19.90 5.31 -7.52
C VAL A 23 18.46 5.12 -7.07
N LYS A 24 17.73 6.20 -6.74
CA LYS A 24 16.30 6.12 -6.36
C LYS A 24 15.43 5.53 -7.46
N ARG A 25 15.65 5.92 -8.72
CA ARG A 25 14.93 5.36 -9.88
C ARG A 25 15.13 3.85 -10.03
N THR A 26 16.32 3.35 -9.72
CA THR A 26 16.62 1.91 -9.81
C THR A 26 15.98 1.13 -8.66
N LEU A 27 15.97 1.70 -7.44
CA LEU A 27 15.26 1.12 -6.30
C LEU A 27 13.75 1.07 -6.51
N ASP A 28 13.15 2.13 -7.07
CA ASP A 28 11.70 2.16 -7.36
C ASP A 28 11.31 1.04 -8.33
N LYS A 29 12.10 0.80 -9.39
CA LYS A 29 11.85 -0.28 -10.34
C LYS A 29 11.95 -1.66 -9.70
N ARG A 30 12.96 -1.89 -8.85
CA ARG A 30 13.13 -3.16 -8.13
C ARG A 30 11.97 -3.41 -7.18
N LYS A 31 11.56 -2.39 -6.41
CA LYS A 31 10.42 -2.49 -5.48
C LYS A 31 9.13 -2.84 -6.22
N ILE A 32 8.86 -2.16 -7.35
CA ILE A 32 7.69 -2.44 -8.19
C ILE A 32 7.76 -3.88 -8.75
N ALA A 33 8.93 -4.32 -9.21
CA ALA A 33 9.11 -5.68 -9.73
C ALA A 33 8.89 -6.76 -8.66
N VAL A 34 9.35 -6.53 -7.43
CA VAL A 34 9.10 -7.45 -6.31
C VAL A 34 7.59 -7.56 -6.06
N GLY A 35 6.87 -6.45 -5.87
CA GLY A 35 5.43 -6.55 -5.62
C GLY A 35 4.62 -7.08 -6.81
N LEU A 36 5.07 -6.89 -8.07
CA LEU A 36 4.43 -7.51 -9.24
C LEU A 36 4.50 -9.04 -9.23
N LEU A 37 5.55 -9.63 -8.66
CA LEU A 37 5.79 -11.08 -8.63
C LEU A 37 5.39 -11.73 -7.31
N SER A 38 5.29 -10.96 -6.23
CA SER A 38 4.92 -11.48 -4.92
C SER A 38 3.45 -11.94 -4.87
N THR A 39 3.26 -13.13 -4.34
CA THR A 39 1.94 -13.67 -3.96
C THR A 39 1.71 -13.59 -2.45
N LYS A 40 2.71 -13.17 -1.68
CA LYS A 40 2.67 -13.06 -0.23
C LYS A 40 3.05 -11.66 0.22
N ALA A 41 2.52 -11.26 1.37
CA ALA A 41 2.89 -10.04 2.05
C ALA A 41 2.75 -10.18 3.56
N THR A 42 3.59 -9.47 4.29
CA THR A 42 3.52 -9.33 5.74
C THR A 42 2.76 -8.06 6.09
N VAL A 43 1.82 -8.16 7.02
CA VAL A 43 0.97 -7.07 7.48
C VAL A 43 1.40 -6.68 8.88
N TYR A 44 1.64 -5.39 9.09
CA TYR A 44 1.99 -4.80 10.37
C TYR A 44 0.92 -3.81 10.79
N MET A 45 0.68 -3.70 12.08
CA MET A 45 -0.20 -2.70 12.69
C MET A 45 0.54 -2.04 13.85
N TYR A 46 0.76 -0.72 13.78
CA TYR A 46 1.60 -0.01 14.77
C TYR A 46 2.97 -0.67 14.98
N ASP A 47 3.64 -1.06 13.88
CA ASP A 47 4.93 -1.77 13.87
C ASP A 47 4.92 -3.19 14.48
N GLU A 48 3.78 -3.69 14.93
CA GLU A 48 3.60 -5.06 15.39
C GLU A 48 3.25 -5.97 14.21
N LEU A 49 3.86 -7.16 14.14
CA LEU A 49 3.55 -8.17 13.15
C LEU A 49 2.12 -8.68 13.35
N ALA A 50 1.18 -8.17 12.55
CA ALA A 50 -0.23 -8.50 12.67
C ALA A 50 -0.55 -9.83 11.99
N GLY A 51 0.09 -10.13 10.86
CA GLY A 51 -0.14 -11.37 10.15
C GLY A 51 0.37 -11.39 8.74
N TYR A 52 -0.19 -12.30 7.96
CA TYR A 52 0.26 -12.65 6.62
C TYR A 52 -0.91 -12.63 5.66
N LEU A 53 -0.69 -11.99 4.50
CA LEU A 53 -1.62 -11.94 3.39
C LEU A 53 -1.05 -12.78 2.25
N GLU A 54 -1.83 -13.70 1.70
CA GLU A 54 -1.39 -14.60 0.64
C GLU A 54 -2.46 -14.72 -0.45
N ARG A 55 -2.02 -14.76 -1.70
CA ARG A 55 -2.86 -14.96 -2.89
C ARG A 55 -2.50 -16.26 -3.58
N ASP A 56 -3.52 -17.08 -3.84
CA ASP A 56 -3.44 -18.26 -4.70
C ASP A 56 -4.49 -18.14 -5.82
N GLY A 57 -4.04 -17.79 -7.03
CA GLY A 57 -4.94 -17.47 -8.14
C GLY A 57 -5.84 -16.26 -7.81
N GLU A 58 -7.15 -16.49 -7.80
CA GLU A 58 -8.15 -15.48 -7.42
C GLU A 58 -8.43 -15.43 -5.92
N ARG A 59 -8.05 -16.49 -5.20
CA ARG A 59 -8.28 -16.61 -3.76
C ARG A 59 -7.25 -15.79 -3.01
N VAL A 60 -7.70 -15.09 -1.98
CA VAL A 60 -6.83 -14.39 -1.06
C VAL A 60 -7.17 -14.81 0.36
N GLN A 61 -6.14 -15.10 1.13
CA GLN A 61 -6.25 -15.39 2.55
C GLN A 61 -5.48 -14.37 3.37
N PHE A 62 -6.06 -13.99 4.51
CA PHE A 62 -5.36 -13.27 5.56
C PHE A 62 -5.37 -14.10 6.84
N GLN A 63 -4.19 -14.30 7.42
CA GLN A 63 -4.00 -15.04 8.65
C GLN A 63 -3.33 -14.13 9.66
N TYR A 64 -3.94 -13.94 10.83
CA TYR A 64 -3.27 -13.27 11.93
C TYR A 64 -2.06 -14.09 12.41
N ASP A 65 -1.00 -13.41 12.83
CA ASP A 65 0.11 -14.05 13.51
C ASP A 65 -0.36 -14.59 14.87
N GLU A 66 0.04 -15.81 15.23
CA GLU A 66 -0.41 -16.46 16.46
C GLU A 66 -0.04 -15.63 17.71
N GLN A 67 1.15 -15.00 17.71
CA GLN A 67 1.59 -14.17 18.84
C GLN A 67 0.76 -12.89 18.94
N TYR A 68 0.30 -12.35 17.81
CA TYR A 68 -0.57 -11.18 17.79
C TYR A 68 -1.94 -11.48 18.42
N VAL A 69 -2.49 -12.66 18.09
CA VAL A 69 -3.76 -13.16 18.66
C VAL A 69 -3.60 -13.48 20.14
N ASP A 70 -2.56 -14.21 20.52
CA ASP A 70 -2.34 -14.65 21.90
C ASP A 70 -2.08 -13.47 22.86
N ARG A 71 -1.46 -12.39 22.36
CA ARG A 71 -1.30 -11.12 23.08
C ARG A 71 -2.59 -10.30 23.16
N GLY A 72 -3.64 -10.67 22.42
CA GLY A 72 -4.91 -9.95 22.38
C GLY A 72 -4.76 -8.52 21.88
N LEU A 73 -3.89 -8.29 20.89
CA LEU A 73 -3.66 -6.95 20.33
C LEU A 73 -4.88 -6.42 19.55
N GLN A 74 -4.84 -5.14 19.18
CA GLN A 74 -5.98 -4.52 18.49
C GLN A 74 -6.24 -5.21 17.14
N PRO A 75 -7.48 -5.64 16.82
CA PRO A 75 -7.83 -6.13 15.49
C PRO A 75 -7.53 -5.07 14.41
N LEU A 76 -7.21 -5.53 13.19
CA LEU A 76 -7.05 -4.63 12.04
C LEU A 76 -8.36 -3.91 11.68
N SER A 77 -9.49 -4.60 11.85
CA SER A 77 -10.82 -4.12 11.49
C SER A 77 -11.89 -4.89 12.25
N TRP A 78 -13.07 -4.29 12.40
CA TRP A 78 -14.27 -4.97 12.84
C TRP A 78 -14.68 -6.15 11.95
N SER A 79 -14.34 -6.10 10.66
CA SER A 79 -14.57 -7.19 9.70
C SER A 79 -13.52 -8.31 9.77
N LEU A 80 -12.47 -8.13 10.59
CA LEU A 80 -11.39 -9.09 10.81
C LEU A 80 -11.11 -9.22 12.32
N PRO A 81 -12.04 -9.76 13.12
CA PRO A 81 -11.78 -10.00 14.54
C PRO A 81 -10.55 -10.91 14.77
N LEU A 82 -9.94 -10.86 15.95
CA LEU A 82 -8.81 -11.75 16.24
C LEU A 82 -9.28 -13.21 16.27
N GLN A 83 -8.63 -14.06 15.48
CA GLN A 83 -8.82 -15.50 15.48
C GLN A 83 -7.57 -16.18 14.91
N LYS A 84 -7.40 -17.47 15.20
CA LYS A 84 -6.25 -18.25 14.71
C LYS A 84 -6.51 -18.83 13.32
N GLU A 85 -7.75 -18.89 12.88
CA GLU A 85 -8.16 -19.40 11.59
C GLU A 85 -8.04 -18.32 10.48
N PRO A 86 -7.72 -18.72 9.25
CA PRO A 86 -7.53 -17.77 8.16
C PRO A 86 -8.87 -17.19 7.68
N TYR A 87 -8.84 -15.90 7.36
CA TYR A 87 -9.90 -15.23 6.62
C TYR A 87 -9.74 -15.50 5.13
N LEU A 88 -10.62 -16.32 4.55
CA LEU A 88 -10.61 -16.69 3.14
C LEU A 88 -11.55 -15.79 2.34
N SER A 89 -11.08 -15.34 1.18
CA SER A 89 -11.87 -14.68 0.14
C SER A 89 -11.70 -15.46 -1.15
N GLU A 90 -12.79 -16.00 -1.70
CA GLU A 90 -12.75 -16.78 -2.95
C GLU A 90 -12.42 -15.92 -4.16
N HIS A 91 -12.83 -14.65 -4.14
CA HIS A 91 -12.65 -13.72 -5.25
C HIS A 91 -12.12 -12.37 -4.73
N GLY A 92 -10.83 -12.12 -4.97
CA GLY A 92 -10.19 -10.85 -4.64
C GLY A 92 -9.91 -10.67 -3.15
N LEU A 93 -9.60 -9.42 -2.76
CA LEU A 93 -9.16 -9.08 -1.40
C LEU A 93 -10.31 -9.16 -0.38
N PRO A 94 -10.05 -9.57 0.87
CA PRO A 94 -10.98 -9.34 1.97
C PRO A 94 -11.32 -7.85 2.09
N ALA A 95 -12.56 -7.55 2.50
CA ALA A 95 -13.14 -6.21 2.42
C ALA A 95 -12.30 -5.09 3.08
N TYR A 96 -11.63 -5.40 4.19
CA TYR A 96 -10.71 -4.45 4.84
C TYR A 96 -9.57 -4.03 3.91
N PHE A 97 -8.90 -4.99 3.29
CA PHE A 97 -7.75 -4.74 2.42
C PHE A 97 -8.14 -4.05 1.11
N SER A 98 -9.30 -4.39 0.53
CA SER A 98 -9.80 -3.65 -0.64
C SER A 98 -10.09 -2.19 -0.31
N GLY A 99 -10.57 -1.89 0.90
CA GLY A 99 -10.82 -0.51 1.36
C GLY A 99 -9.54 0.32 1.57
N LEU A 100 -8.36 -0.31 1.64
CA LEU A 100 -7.07 0.40 1.69
C LEU A 100 -6.56 0.80 0.31
N CYS A 101 -7.09 0.20 -0.76
CA CYS A 101 -6.69 0.53 -2.12
C CYS A 101 -7.23 1.90 -2.52
N SER A 102 -6.48 2.61 -3.37
CA SER A 102 -6.99 3.85 -3.96
C SER A 102 -8.15 3.57 -4.92
N GLU A 103 -9.02 4.57 -5.09
CA GLU A 103 -10.19 4.50 -5.97
C GLU A 103 -10.19 5.61 -7.03
N GLY A 104 -11.11 5.48 -8.00
CA GLY A 104 -11.36 6.49 -9.03
C GLY A 104 -10.11 6.96 -9.77
N TRP A 105 -9.94 8.28 -9.86
CA TRP A 105 -8.81 8.89 -10.58
C TRP A 105 -7.45 8.54 -9.97
N LEU A 106 -7.34 8.46 -8.63
CA LEU A 106 -6.07 8.14 -7.97
C LEU A 106 -5.61 6.72 -8.32
N ARG A 107 -6.55 5.76 -8.32
CA ARG A 107 -6.29 4.38 -8.76
C ARG A 107 -5.74 4.34 -10.17
N GLN A 108 -6.39 5.04 -11.10
CA GLN A 108 -5.97 5.10 -12.51
C GLN A 108 -4.55 5.64 -12.65
N VAL A 109 -4.19 6.68 -11.90
CA VAL A 109 -2.83 7.24 -11.92
C VAL A 109 -1.81 6.27 -11.35
N GLN A 110 -2.12 5.61 -10.22
CA GLN A 110 -1.20 4.64 -9.60
C GLN A 110 -0.97 3.42 -10.48
N THR A 111 -2.04 2.81 -11.02
CA THR A 111 -1.97 1.61 -11.86
C THR A 111 -1.22 1.89 -13.16
N SER A 112 -1.51 3.01 -13.82
CA SER A 112 -0.81 3.44 -15.04
C SER A 112 0.69 3.67 -14.80
N ARG A 113 1.07 4.33 -13.70
CA ARG A 113 2.49 4.60 -13.38
C ARG A 113 3.27 3.35 -13.01
N GLN A 114 2.60 2.37 -12.40
CA GLN A 114 3.24 1.15 -11.90
C GLN A 114 3.15 -0.02 -12.91
N GLY A 115 2.40 0.14 -14.00
CA GLY A 115 2.18 -0.94 -14.97
C GLY A 115 1.32 -2.08 -14.41
N ILE A 116 0.43 -1.77 -13.46
CA ILE A 116 -0.45 -2.75 -12.80
C ILE A 116 -1.81 -2.73 -13.51
N HIS A 117 -2.40 -3.90 -13.76
CA HIS A 117 -3.76 -3.97 -14.26
C HIS A 117 -4.74 -3.38 -13.23
N PRO A 118 -5.70 -2.51 -13.62
CA PRO A 118 -6.58 -1.84 -12.66
C PRO A 118 -7.33 -2.77 -11.71
N ASP A 119 -7.67 -3.97 -12.14
CA ASP A 119 -8.43 -4.95 -11.34
C ASP A 119 -7.54 -5.84 -10.46
N ASN A 120 -6.22 -5.74 -10.61
CA ASN A 120 -5.27 -6.48 -9.79
C ASN A 120 -5.02 -5.74 -8.46
N LEU A 121 -6.06 -5.69 -7.62
CA LEU A 121 -6.07 -4.96 -6.36
C LEU A 121 -5.02 -5.49 -5.37
N PHE A 122 -4.77 -6.80 -5.35
CA PHE A 122 -3.72 -7.38 -4.49
C PHE A 122 -2.36 -6.78 -4.79
N THR A 123 -1.98 -6.74 -6.07
CA THR A 123 -0.67 -6.22 -6.48
C THR A 123 -0.58 -4.72 -6.24
N LEU A 124 -1.68 -3.99 -6.50
CA LEU A 124 -1.77 -2.57 -6.20
C LEU A 124 -1.58 -2.30 -4.70
N LEU A 125 -2.23 -3.08 -3.84
CA LEU A 125 -2.14 -2.96 -2.39
C LEU A 125 -0.69 -3.12 -1.90
N ILE A 126 -0.04 -4.24 -2.24
CA ILE A 126 1.28 -4.56 -1.70
C ILE A 126 2.38 -3.62 -2.24
N ASN A 127 2.21 -3.08 -3.45
CA ASN A 127 3.14 -2.08 -3.99
C ASN A 127 3.05 -0.73 -3.26
N ASN A 128 1.84 -0.33 -2.86
CA ASN A 128 1.59 0.91 -2.13
C ASN A 128 1.59 0.70 -0.60
N GLY A 129 1.89 -0.51 -0.13
CA GLY A 129 1.70 -0.93 1.25
C GLY A 129 2.50 -0.18 2.32
N LEU A 130 3.49 0.64 1.92
CA LEU A 130 4.22 1.52 2.84
C LEU A 130 3.55 2.89 3.08
N ASP A 131 2.49 3.20 2.31
CA ASP A 131 1.79 4.49 2.35
C ASP A 131 0.28 4.25 2.23
N LEU A 132 -0.27 3.57 3.24
CA LEU A 132 -1.69 3.25 3.37
C LEU A 132 -2.34 4.14 4.45
N PRO A 133 -3.64 4.42 4.34
CA PRO A 133 -4.36 5.12 5.40
C PRO A 133 -4.38 4.30 6.70
N GLY A 134 -4.11 4.96 7.82
CA GLY A 134 -4.10 4.35 9.15
C GLY A 134 -2.70 3.96 9.62
N ALA A 135 -2.62 2.97 10.51
CA ALA A 135 -1.36 2.48 11.09
C ALA A 135 -0.90 1.13 10.51
N VAL A 136 -1.49 0.75 9.37
CA VAL A 136 -1.20 -0.51 8.70
C VAL A 136 -0.09 -0.35 7.69
N VAL A 137 0.89 -1.25 7.74
CA VAL A 137 1.98 -1.33 6.76
C VAL A 137 1.96 -2.72 6.16
N ILE A 138 2.03 -2.80 4.83
CA ILE A 138 2.04 -4.07 4.09
C ILE A 138 3.33 -4.16 3.28
N VAL A 139 4.10 -5.21 3.51
CA VAL A 139 5.39 -5.42 2.86
C VAL A 139 5.34 -6.71 2.05
N PRO A 140 5.65 -6.68 0.74
CA PRO A 140 5.75 -7.90 -0.06
C PRO A 140 6.75 -8.90 0.56
N ALA A 141 6.37 -10.17 0.61
CA ALA A 141 7.21 -11.27 1.03
C ALA A 141 7.55 -12.15 -0.18
N ASN A 142 8.77 -12.73 -0.18
CA ASN A 142 9.24 -13.66 -1.20
C ASN A 142 8.98 -15.10 -0.80
#